data_AF-T0ZBD2-F1
#
_entry.id   AF-T0ZBD2-F1
#
_cell.length_a   1.000
_cell.length_b   1.000
_cell.length_c   1.000
_cell.angle_alpha   90.00
_cell.angle_beta   90.00
_cell.angle_gamma   90.00
#
_symmetry.space_group_name_H-M   'P 1'
#
loop_
_entity.id
_entity.type
_entity.pdbx_description
1 polymer ?
#
loop_
_entity_poly.entity_id
_entity_poly.type
_entity_poly.pdbx_seq_one_letter_code
_entity_poly.pdbx_strand_id
1 'polypeptide(L)' 'MTTPHTIAEYLQQLRAALKGADPAMIQDALFDAEEHLRSELAEHPEESEAAMLARVAGSYGAPGEVAEIYRDTEIKVQRA' A
#
# COMPACT_ATOMS: atom_id res chain seq x y z
N MET A 1 9.54 -4.42 11.68
CA MET A 1 9.06 -4.70 10.32
C MET A 1 10.09 -4.14 9.36
N THR A 2 10.47 -4.88 8.32
CA THR A 2 11.46 -4.46 7.33
C THR A 2 10.83 -3.50 6.33
N THR A 3 11.48 -2.38 6.07
CA THR A 3 11.05 -1.43 5.02
C THR A 3 11.06 -2.16 3.67
N PRO A 4 9.93 -2.22 2.93
CA PRO A 4 9.91 -2.82 1.60
C PRO A 4 10.76 -1.99 0.64
N HIS A 5 11.54 -2.66 -0.19
CA HIS A 5 12.36 -2.01 -1.23
C HIS A 5 11.76 -2.15 -2.62
N THR A 6 10.75 -3.01 -2.77
CA THR A 6 10.01 -3.24 -4.02
C THR A 6 8.49 -3.22 -3.80
N ILE A 7 7.74 -2.89 -4.85
CA ILE A 7 6.27 -2.88 -4.85
C ILE A 7 5.76 -4.27 -4.46
N ALA A 8 6.39 -5.33 -4.95
CA ALA A 8 6.05 -6.71 -4.59
C ALA A 8 6.17 -6.97 -3.08
N GLU A 9 7.27 -6.53 -2.44
CA GLU A 9 7.44 -6.66 -0.99
C GLU A 9 6.40 -5.85 -0.22
N TYR A 10 6.06 -4.65 -0.68
CA TYR A 10 5.00 -3.83 -0.09
C TYR A 10 3.64 -4.56 -0.15
N LEU A 11 3.26 -5.07 -1.32
CA LEU A 11 2.03 -5.83 -1.52
C LEU A 11 1.99 -7.11 -0.67
N GLN A 12 3.11 -7.80 -0.52
CA GLN A 12 3.19 -8.96 0.38
C GLN A 12 2.94 -8.58 1.84
N GLN A 13 3.48 -7.46 2.30
CA GLN A 13 3.25 -6.96 3.66
C GLN A 13 1.79 -6.51 3.85
N LEU A 14 1.21 -5.80 2.88
CA LEU A 14 -0.20 -5.40 2.88
C LEU A 14 -1.12 -6.62 2.93
N ARG A 15 -0.86 -7.65 2.11
CA ARG A 15 -1.60 -8.91 2.11
C ARG A 15 -1.51 -9.63 3.47
N ALA A 16 -0.33 -9.62 4.09
CA ALA A 16 -0.13 -10.22 5.40
C ALA A 16 -0.90 -9.46 6.50
N ALA A 17 -0.97 -8.13 6.41
CA ALA A 17 -1.71 -7.28 7.34
C ALA A 17 -3.24 -7.46 7.20
N LEU A 18 -3.73 -7.64 5.96
CA LEU A 18 -5.15 -7.90 5.67
C LEU A 18 -5.55 -9.37 5.87
N LYS A 19 -4.66 -10.22 6.38
CA LYS A 19 -4.96 -11.64 6.61
C LYS A 19 -6.13 -11.79 7.59
N GLY A 20 -7.24 -12.33 7.09
CA GLY A 20 -8.48 -12.49 7.86
C GLY A 20 -9.63 -11.59 7.39
N ALA A 21 -9.36 -10.63 6.49
CA ALA A 21 -10.39 -9.92 5.74
C ALA A 21 -10.96 -10.81 4.61
N ASP A 22 -12.03 -10.31 3.97
CA ASP A 22 -12.65 -10.97 2.83
C ASP A 22 -11.64 -11.11 1.67
N PRO A 23 -11.56 -12.28 0.99
CA PRO A 23 -10.68 -12.47 -0.15
C PRO A 23 -10.86 -11.44 -1.28
N ALA A 24 -12.09 -10.97 -1.52
CA ALA A 24 -12.36 -9.94 -2.53
C ALA A 24 -11.80 -8.58 -2.09
N MET A 25 -11.99 -8.21 -0.82
CA MET A 25 -11.42 -6.98 -0.27
C MET A 25 -9.89 -6.98 -0.29
N ILE A 26 -9.27 -8.13 -0.03
CA ILE A 26 -7.80 -8.26 -0.12
C ILE A 26 -7.34 -8.05 -1.57
N GLN A 27 -8.04 -8.62 -2.55
CA GLN A 27 -7.71 -8.47 -3.96
C GLN A 27 -7.85 -7.01 -4.41
N ASP A 28 -8.97 -6.35 -4.10
CA ASP A 28 -9.20 -4.94 -4.42
C ASP A 28 -8.10 -4.06 -3.83
N ALA A 29 -7.83 -4.19 -2.52
CA ALA A 29 -6.81 -3.39 -1.85
C ALA A 29 -5.40 -3.60 -2.42
N LEU A 30 -5.06 -4.82 -2.85
CA LEU A 30 -3.78 -5.11 -3.50
C LEU A 30 -3.71 -4.51 -4.90
N PHE A 31 -4.80 -4.58 -5.66
CA PHE A 31 -4.88 -4.03 -7.00
C PHE A 31 -4.75 -2.50 -6.98
N ASP A 32 -5.53 -1.84 -6.12
CA ASP A 32 -5.51 -0.38 -5.96
C ASP A 32 -4.12 0.10 -5.51
N ALA A 33 -3.52 -0.59 -4.53
CA ALA A 33 -2.18 -0.24 -4.05
C ALA A 33 -1.11 -0.43 -5.14
N GLU A 34 -1.18 -1.50 -5.93
CA GLU A 34 -0.24 -1.73 -7.03
C GLU A 34 -0.36 -0.64 -8.10
N GLU A 35 -1.58 -0.32 -8.50
CA GLU A 35 -1.84 0.69 -9.54
C GLU A 35 -1.34 2.07 -9.08
N HIS A 36 -1.62 2.44 -7.84
CA HIS A 36 -1.17 3.69 -7.25
C HIS A 36 0.36 3.78 -7.20
N LEU A 37 1.03 2.74 -6.69
CA LEU A 37 2.48 2.71 -6.56
C LEU A 37 3.19 2.78 -7.92
N ARG A 38 2.67 2.07 -8.92
CA ARG A 38 3.23 2.11 -10.28
C ARG A 38 3.03 3.46 -10.94
N SER A 39 1.88 4.10 -10.71
CA SER A 39 1.60 5.44 -11.23
C SER A 39 2.55 6.47 -10.63
N GLU A 40 2.73 6.46 -9.31
CA GLU A 40 3.63 7.41 -8.65
C GLU A 40 5.11 7.17 -9.03
N LEU A 41 5.54 5.91 -9.25
CA LEU A 41 6.87 5.60 -9.80
C LEU A 41 7.03 6.13 -11.24
N ALA A 42 5.96 6.07 -12.05
CA ALA A 42 5.97 6.60 -13.41
C ALA A 42 5.99 8.13 -13.44
N GLU A 43 5.41 8.80 -12.44
CA GLU A 43 5.48 10.25 -12.27
C GLU A 43 6.85 10.71 -11.74
N HIS A 44 7.56 9.86 -11.00
CA HIS A 44 8.88 10.12 -10.45
C HIS A 44 9.95 9.11 -10.93
N PRO A 45 10.22 9.02 -12.25
CA PRO A 45 11.15 8.03 -12.79
C PRO A 45 12.62 8.29 -12.39
N GLU A 46 12.91 9.48 -11.87
CA GLU A 46 14.20 9.87 -11.31
C GLU A 46 14.41 9.38 -9.87
N GLU A 47 13.35 9.01 -9.16
CA GLU A 47 13.43 8.39 -7.84
C GLU A 47 13.59 6.87 -7.95
N SER A 48 14.36 6.30 -7.03
CA SER A 48 14.45 4.84 -6.92
C SER A 48 13.20 4.29 -6.24
N GLU A 49 12.71 3.14 -6.71
CA GLU A 49 11.54 2.44 -6.15
C GLU A 49 11.62 2.30 -4.61
N ALA A 50 12.79 1.96 -4.07
CA ALA A 50 13.00 1.86 -2.63
C ALA A 50 12.87 3.21 -1.87
N ALA A 51 13.27 4.33 -2.48
CA ALA A 51 13.17 5.65 -1.87
C ALA A 51 11.72 6.13 -1.84
N MET A 52 11.02 5.93 -2.95
CA MET A 52 9.59 6.19 -3.08
C MET A 52 8.78 5.32 -2.09
N LEU A 53 9.09 4.02 -1.99
CA LEU A 53 8.45 3.11 -1.03
C LEU A 53 8.78 3.43 0.43
N ALA A 54 9.99 3.88 0.75
CA ALA A 54 10.31 4.36 2.10
C ALA A 54 9.47 5.60 2.46
N ARG A 55 9.18 6.46 1.48
CA ARG A 55 8.33 7.64 1.64
C ARG A 55 6.86 7.23 1.80
N VAL A 56 6.35 6.32 0.98
CA VAL A 56 4.98 5.77 1.08
C VAL A 56 4.79 5.02 2.40
N ALA A 57 5.69 4.09 2.74
CA ALA A 57 5.64 3.34 3.99
C ALA A 57 5.82 4.24 5.23
N GLY A 58 6.51 5.38 5.10
CA GLY A 58 6.62 6.38 6.16
C GLY A 58 5.39 7.30 6.26
N SER A 59 4.72 7.60 5.14
CA SER A 59 3.61 8.55 5.07
C SER A 59 2.24 7.92 5.29
N TYR A 60 2.07 6.64 4.97
CA TYR A 60 0.86 5.87 5.28
C TYR A 60 0.83 5.41 6.75
N GLY A 61 1.91 5.63 7.51
CA GLY A 61 2.08 5.12 8.86
C GLY A 61 2.60 3.68 8.85
N ALA A 62 3.05 3.19 10.01
CA ALA A 62 3.47 1.80 10.12
C ALA A 62 2.34 0.88 9.63
N PRO A 63 2.63 -0.31 9.06
CA PRO A 63 1.60 -1.21 8.54
C PRO A 63 0.44 -1.52 9.52
N GLY A 64 0.70 -1.37 10.83
CA GLY A 64 -0.33 -1.44 11.88
C GLY A 64 -1.31 -0.27 11.90
N GLU A 65 -0.85 0.98 11.74
CA GLU A 65 -1.72 2.17 11.69
C GLU A 65 -2.56 2.18 10.40
N VAL A 66 -2.01 1.74 9.27
CA VAL A 66 -2.76 1.59 8.00
C VAL A 66 -3.89 0.58 8.15
N ALA A 67 -3.65 -0.53 8.85
CA ALA A 67 -4.66 -1.56 9.08
C ALA A 67 -5.79 -1.07 10.02
N GLU A 68 -5.49 -0.17 10.95
CA GLU A 68 -6.50 0.50 11.76
C GLU A 68 -7.31 1.50 10.91
N ILE A 69 -6.66 2.27 10.03
CA ILE A 69 -7.35 3.16 9.10
C ILE A 69 -8.25 2.37 8.14
N TYR A 70 -7.80 1.26 7.56
CA TYR A 70 -8.66 0.42 6.69
C TYR A 70 -9.80 -0.27 7.44
N ARG A 71 -9.67 -0.54 8.75
CA ARG A 71 -10.76 -1.05 9.59
C ARG A 71 -11.79 0.02 9.95
N ASP A 72 -11.36 1.26 10.13
CA ASP A 72 -12.21 2.39 10.52
C ASP A 72 -12.78 3.14 9.29
N THR A 73 -12.10 3.03 8.13
CA THR A 73 -12.33 3.86 6.95
C THR A 73 -12.83 2.99 5.79
N GLU A 74 -14.09 2.61 5.84
CA GLU A 74 -14.93 2.29 4.66
C GLU A 74 -15.05 3.49 3.67
N ILE A 75 -14.23 4.54 3.80
CA ILE A 75 -14.53 5.91 3.35
C ILE A 75 -13.27 6.62 2.79
N LYS A 76 -12.88 6.43 1.52
CA LYS A 76 -12.47 7.58 0.65
C LYS A 76 -12.03 7.25 -0.77
N VAL A 77 -11.53 6.06 -1.10
CA VAL A 77 -11.10 5.77 -2.48
C VAL A 77 -12.27 5.24 -3.31
N GLN A 78 -13.35 6.02 -3.35
CA GLN A 78 -14.39 5.88 -4.37
C GLN A 78 -14.58 7.18 -5.16
N ARG A 79 -13.78 8.23 -4.93
CA ARG A 79 -14.02 9.53 -5.56
C ARG A 79 -12.74 10.33 -5.80
N ALA A 80 -12.28 10.32 -7.04
CA ALA A 80 -12.16 11.53 -7.86
C ALA A 80 -12.33 11.15 -9.34
#